data_AF-A0A6N9NVV3-F1
#
_entry.id   AF-A0A6N9NVV3-F1
#
_cell.length_a   1.000
_cell.length_b   1.000
_cell.length_c   1.000
_cell.angle_alpha   90.00
_cell.angle_beta   90.00
_cell.angle_gamma   90.00
#
_symmetry.space_group_name_H-M   'P 1'
#
loop_
_entity.id
_entity.type
_entity.pdbx_description
1 polymer ?
#
loop_
_entity_poly.entity_id
_entity_poly.type
_entity_poly.pdbx_seq_one_letter_code
_entity_poly.pdbx_strand_id
1 'polypeptide(L)'
;MNKEEFLQGLTKALAGKVPPDAMRENLRYYEEYIRTEMEKGRSENDIMEELGSPRLIARTIIDTTPGAGEEAYGDGRFGGYSEQGNVSPDAFSGNSRSRTGGSYRPGGIHYYDLNKWYWKLLGLVVAIMAVTLVLMVIGGILSIVIPLLPVIGVVVLVMWLIRGGSGR
;
A
#
# COMPACT_ATOMS: atom_id res chain seq x y z
N MET A 1 -5.63 -4.84 12.16
CA MET A 1 -5.08 -5.94 12.97
C MET A 1 -4.25 -5.31 14.07
N ASN A 2 -4.09 -5.99 15.19
CA ASN A 2 -3.10 -5.59 16.22
C ASN A 2 -1.78 -6.35 16.04
N LYS A 3 -0.76 -5.97 16.81
CA LYS A 3 0.57 -6.59 16.87
C LYS A 3 0.45 -8.09 17.12
N GLU A 4 -0.39 -8.50 18.05
CA GLU A 4 -0.55 -9.90 18.44
C GLU A 4 -1.11 -10.73 17.28
N GLU A 5 -2.15 -10.25 16.61
CA GLU A 5 -2.76 -10.87 15.43
C GLU A 5 -1.75 -10.98 14.29
N PHE A 6 -0.93 -9.96 14.08
CA PHE A 6 0.11 -9.97 13.06
C PHE A 6 1.16 -11.04 13.34
N LEU A 7 1.75 -11.04 14.55
CA LEU A 7 2.79 -11.99 14.93
C LEU A 7 2.26 -13.42 14.99
N GLN A 8 1.03 -13.62 15.44
CA GLN A 8 0.36 -14.92 15.41
C GLN A 8 0.13 -15.40 13.97
N GLY A 9 -0.33 -14.50 13.08
CA GLY A 9 -0.51 -14.79 11.67
C GLY A 9 0.80 -15.16 10.97
N LEU A 10 1.87 -14.44 11.29
CA LEU A 10 3.21 -14.69 10.76
C LEU A 10 3.76 -16.03 11.27
N THR A 11 3.63 -16.31 12.56
CA THR A 11 4.01 -17.60 13.17
C THR A 11 3.29 -18.75 12.49
N LYS A 12 1.98 -18.65 12.32
CA LYS A 12 1.16 -19.71 11.69
C LYS A 12 1.56 -19.95 10.23
N ALA A 13 1.92 -18.90 9.51
CA ALA A 13 2.30 -19.01 8.11
C ALA A 13 3.71 -19.57 7.91
N LEU A 14 4.62 -19.34 8.86
CA LEU A 14 5.99 -19.86 8.87
C LEU A 14 6.10 -21.26 9.48
N ALA A 15 5.20 -21.62 10.39
CA ALA A 15 5.21 -22.90 11.09
C ALA A 15 5.26 -24.08 10.12
N GLY A 16 6.28 -24.94 10.28
CA GLY A 16 6.48 -26.13 9.44
C GLY A 16 6.92 -25.83 8.00
N LYS A 17 7.25 -24.58 7.67
CA LYS A 17 7.75 -24.19 6.34
C LYS A 17 9.16 -23.62 6.36
N VAL A 18 9.64 -23.15 7.51
CA VAL A 18 10.99 -22.61 7.71
C VAL A 18 11.66 -23.24 8.95
N PRO A 19 13.00 -23.19 9.05
CA PRO A 19 13.71 -23.63 10.25
C PRO A 19 13.24 -22.86 11.50
N PRO A 20 13.23 -23.49 12.69
CA PRO A 20 12.82 -22.82 13.94
C PRO A 20 13.63 -21.55 14.25
N ASP A 21 14.92 -21.53 13.92
CA ASP A 21 15.79 -20.39 14.14
C ASP A 21 15.43 -19.22 13.23
N ALA A 22 15.17 -19.47 11.93
CA ALA A 22 14.71 -18.46 10.99
C ALA A 22 13.35 -17.88 11.41
N MET A 23 12.42 -18.73 11.87
CA MET A 23 11.13 -18.26 12.39
C MET A 23 11.31 -17.34 13.61
N ARG A 24 12.14 -17.75 14.58
CA ARG A 24 12.39 -16.95 15.79
C ARG A 24 13.05 -15.61 15.46
N GLU A 25 14.02 -15.61 14.54
CA GLU A 25 14.70 -14.41 14.10
C GLU A 25 13.72 -13.43 13.44
N ASN A 26 12.89 -13.91 12.52
CA ASN A 26 11.89 -13.08 11.85
C ASN A 26 10.86 -12.53 12.84
N LEU A 27 10.33 -13.35 13.76
CA LEU A 27 9.38 -12.88 14.76
C LEU A 27 9.99 -11.80 15.67
N ARG A 28 11.25 -11.99 16.11
CA ARG A 28 11.96 -10.99 16.91
C ARG A 28 12.17 -9.69 16.13
N TYR A 29 12.55 -9.79 14.86
CA TYR A 29 12.77 -8.61 14.00
C TYR A 29 11.50 -7.77 13.87
N TYR A 30 10.37 -8.39 13.54
CA TYR A 30 9.12 -7.66 13.39
C TYR A 30 8.58 -7.13 14.72
N GLU A 31 8.74 -7.90 15.81
CA GLU A 31 8.38 -7.41 17.14
C GLU A 31 9.18 -6.17 17.54
N GLU A 32 10.48 -6.17 17.29
CA GLU A 32 11.36 -5.03 17.57
C GLU A 32 11.02 -3.83 16.69
N TYR A 33 10.82 -4.05 15.39
CA TYR A 33 10.39 -2.99 14.47
C TYR A 33 9.09 -2.32 14.94
N ILE A 34 8.06 -3.12 15.26
CA ILE A 34 6.77 -2.60 15.72
C ILE A 34 6.96 -1.80 17.01
N ARG A 35 7.73 -2.34 17.96
CA ARG A 35 8.03 -1.66 19.24
C ARG A 35 8.71 -0.31 19.00
N THR A 36 9.76 -0.27 18.19
CA THR A 36 10.52 0.95 17.89
C THR A 36 9.67 1.97 17.15
N GLU A 37 8.79 1.56 16.24
CA GLU A 37 7.88 2.49 15.54
C GLU A 37 6.81 3.05 16.49
N MET A 38 6.31 2.25 17.44
CA MET A 38 5.41 2.72 18.49
C MET A 38 6.10 3.70 19.45
N GLU A 39 7.36 3.45 19.81
CA GLU A 39 8.18 4.35 20.64
C GLU A 39 8.40 5.72 19.97
N LYS A 40 8.41 5.77 18.62
CA LYS A 40 8.46 7.02 17.85
C LYS A 40 7.13 7.79 17.82
N GLY A 41 6.09 7.28 18.49
CA GLY A 41 4.78 7.91 18.57
C GLY A 41 3.84 7.58 17.41
N ARG A 42 4.16 6.58 16.58
CA ARG A 42 3.24 6.10 15.54
C ARG A 42 2.16 5.22 16.16
N SER A 43 0.96 5.27 15.58
CA SER A 43 -0.11 4.38 16.05
C SER A 43 0.13 2.96 15.55
N GLU A 44 -0.23 1.98 16.38
CA GLU A 44 -0.13 0.56 16.05
C GLU A 44 -0.86 0.23 14.74
N ASN A 45 -2.04 0.81 14.52
CA ASN A 45 -2.81 0.62 13.31
C ASN A 45 -2.06 1.11 12.05
N ASP A 46 -1.39 2.27 12.12
CA ASP A 46 -0.63 2.79 10.98
C ASP A 46 0.57 1.89 10.64
N ILE A 47 1.22 1.32 11.67
CA ILE A 47 2.33 0.39 11.50
C ILE A 47 1.83 -0.92 10.88
N MET A 48 0.70 -1.44 11.34
CA MET A 48 0.10 -2.65 10.78
C MET A 48 -0.38 -2.47 9.34
N GLU A 49 -0.89 -1.29 8.99
CA GLU A 49 -1.28 -0.98 7.60
C GLU A 49 -0.06 -0.89 6.67
N GLU A 50 1.07 -0.37 7.15
CA GLU A 50 2.34 -0.35 6.41
C GLU A 50 2.92 -1.76 6.23
N LEU A 51 2.94 -2.57 7.30
CA LEU A 51 3.43 -3.94 7.24
C LEU A 51 2.54 -4.85 6.36
N GLY A 52 1.25 -4.56 6.27
CA GLY A 52 0.31 -5.31 5.45
C GLY A 52 0.06 -6.73 5.95
N SER A 53 -0.17 -7.68 5.05
CA SER A 53 -0.60 -9.03 5.46
C SER A 53 0.59 -9.89 5.95
N PRO A 54 0.47 -10.57 7.11
CA PRO A 54 1.52 -11.45 7.62
C PRO A 54 1.81 -12.63 6.69
N ARG A 55 0.83 -13.06 5.88
CA ARG A 55 0.98 -14.16 4.93
C ARG A 55 1.88 -13.81 3.75
N LEU A 56 1.83 -12.56 3.27
CA LEU A 56 2.72 -12.10 2.19
C LEU A 56 4.17 -12.05 2.66
N ILE A 57 4.38 -11.49 3.85
CA ILE A 57 5.71 -11.48 4.49
C ILE A 57 6.23 -12.90 4.69
N ALA A 58 5.39 -13.80 5.23
CA ALA A 58 5.74 -15.20 5.41
C ALA A 58 6.15 -15.87 4.10
N ARG A 59 5.44 -15.61 2.99
CA ARG A 59 5.76 -16.14 1.67
C ARG A 59 7.15 -15.70 1.23
N THR A 60 7.48 -14.41 1.33
CA THR A 60 8.81 -13.92 0.99
C THR A 60 9.89 -14.57 1.85
N ILE A 61 9.65 -14.76 3.15
CA ILE A 61 10.62 -15.42 4.05
C ILE A 61 10.83 -16.88 3.65
N ILE A 62 9.76 -17.60 3.32
CA ILE A 62 9.84 -18.99 2.84
C ILE A 62 10.62 -19.05 1.53
N ASP A 63 10.29 -18.18 0.57
CA ASP A 63 10.92 -18.16 -0.76
C ASP A 63 12.41 -17.75 -0.69
N THR A 64 12.81 -16.99 0.33
CA THR A 64 14.21 -16.52 0.51
C THR A 64 15.03 -17.38 1.45
N THR A 65 14.42 -18.25 2.25
CA THR A 65 15.12 -19.12 3.18
C THR A 65 15.60 -20.39 2.46
N PRO A 66 16.92 -20.68 2.43
CA PRO A 66 17.43 -21.89 1.79
C PRO A 66 16.88 -23.14 2.48
N GLY A 67 16.21 -24.01 1.71
CA GLY A 67 15.59 -25.22 2.23
C GLY A 67 14.28 -24.99 2.97
N ALA A 68 13.60 -23.85 2.79
CA ALA A 68 12.22 -23.65 3.21
C ALA A 68 11.22 -24.01 2.10
N GLY A 69 10.00 -24.43 2.46
CA GLY A 69 8.98 -24.86 1.49
C GLY A 69 7.97 -25.87 2.06
N GLU A 70 6.99 -26.27 1.23
CA GLU A 70 5.86 -27.14 1.59
C GLU A 70 6.26 -28.58 2.01
N GLU A 71 7.53 -28.96 1.80
CA GLU A 71 8.06 -30.29 2.07
C GLU A 71 9.28 -30.27 3.02
N ALA A 72 9.70 -29.10 3.48
CA ALA A 72 10.97 -28.94 4.20
C ALA A 72 10.89 -29.26 5.70
N TYR A 73 9.76 -28.92 6.34
CA TYR A 73 9.61 -29.00 7.80
C TYR A 73 8.21 -29.55 8.20
N GLY A 74 7.64 -30.40 7.34
CA GLY A 74 6.33 -31.01 7.51
C GLY A 74 6.39 -32.50 7.87
N ASP A 75 5.96 -32.79 9.10
CA ASP A 75 5.67 -34.09 9.73
C ASP A 75 6.87 -34.85 10.34
N GLY A 76 6.71 -35.13 11.63
CA GLY A 76 7.81 -35.37 12.55
C GLY A 76 8.32 -36.81 12.59
N ARG A 77 9.51 -36.98 13.18
CA ARG A 77 9.81 -37.97 14.23
C ARG A 77 11.16 -37.66 14.88
N PHE A 78 11.16 -37.67 16.21
CA PHE A 78 12.35 -37.93 17.03
C PHE A 78 13.16 -39.11 16.46
N GLY A 79 14.46 -38.93 16.28
CA GLY A 79 15.43 -40.03 16.26
C GLY A 79 16.38 -40.06 15.07
N GLY A 80 17.67 -40.12 15.37
CA GLY A 80 18.65 -40.81 14.52
C GLY A 80 19.73 -39.93 13.91
N TYR A 81 20.92 -40.00 14.52
CA TYR A 81 22.19 -39.89 13.80
C TYR A 81 22.10 -40.66 12.47
N SER A 82 22.45 -40.03 11.35
CA SER A 82 23.20 -40.73 10.31
C SER A 82 23.96 -39.76 9.41
N GLU A 83 25.24 -40.05 9.37
CA GLU A 83 26.32 -39.57 8.55
C GLU A 83 26.14 -40.04 7.09
N GLN A 84 26.70 -39.28 6.16
CA GLN A 84 27.23 -39.73 4.86
C GLN A 84 26.26 -40.34 3.83
N GLY A 85 26.12 -39.69 2.67
CA GLY A 85 25.57 -40.32 1.48
C GLY A 85 25.63 -39.43 0.26
N ASN A 86 26.27 -39.94 -0.79
CA ASN A 86 26.73 -39.24 -1.98
C ASN A 86 25.72 -39.45 -3.15
N VAL A 87 25.89 -38.67 -4.22
CA VAL A 87 25.46 -38.89 -5.63
C VAL A 87 23.99 -38.67 -6.06
N SER A 88 23.80 -37.75 -7.03
CA SER A 88 22.66 -37.62 -7.98
C SER A 88 22.66 -38.78 -9.03
N PRO A 89 21.84 -38.80 -10.11
CA PRO A 89 20.45 -38.38 -10.37
C PRO A 89 19.57 -39.54 -10.94
N ASP A 90 18.29 -39.25 -11.20
CA ASP A 90 17.35 -39.93 -12.12
C ASP A 90 16.44 -41.10 -11.64
N ALA A 91 15.17 -40.89 -12.01
CA ALA A 91 14.10 -41.84 -12.32
C ALA A 91 13.51 -42.70 -11.17
N PHE A 92 12.28 -42.35 -10.76
CA PHE A 92 11.15 -43.27 -10.98
C PHE A 92 9.81 -42.51 -11.08
N SER A 93 9.12 -42.84 -12.17
CA SER A 93 7.82 -42.35 -12.59
C SER A 93 6.69 -42.76 -11.63
N GLY A 94 5.92 -41.78 -11.16
CA GLY A 94 4.59 -41.96 -10.56
C GLY A 94 3.53 -41.28 -11.42
N ASN A 95 3.13 -41.93 -12.51
CA ASN A 95 2.03 -41.49 -13.37
C ASN A 95 0.69 -41.76 -12.67
N SER A 96 -0.05 -40.71 -12.29
CA SER A 96 -1.50 -40.75 -12.12
C SER A 96 -2.13 -39.59 -12.88
N ARG A 97 -2.50 -39.89 -14.13
CA ARG A 97 -3.26 -39.02 -15.03
C ARG A 97 -4.75 -39.11 -14.73
N SER A 98 -5.37 -37.92 -14.71
CA SER A 98 -6.70 -37.61 -15.28
C SER A 98 -7.98 -38.01 -14.53
N ARG A 99 -8.70 -37.00 -14.01
CA ARG A 99 -10.07 -36.58 -14.41
C ARG A 99 -10.21 -35.07 -14.11
N THR A 100 -10.10 -34.19 -15.10
CA THR A 100 -11.17 -33.63 -15.97
C THR A 100 -12.12 -32.67 -15.26
N GLY A 101 -12.10 -31.41 -15.74
CA GLY A 101 -12.97 -30.30 -15.39
C GLY A 101 -12.10 -29.11 -14.96
N GLY A 102 -11.80 -28.09 -15.75
CA GLY A 102 -12.47 -27.52 -16.90
C GLY A 102 -12.24 -26.01 -16.80
N SER A 103 -11.57 -25.44 -17.80
CA SER A 103 -11.61 -24.02 -18.21
C SER A 103 -11.26 -22.89 -17.22
N TYR A 104 -10.57 -21.90 -17.80
CA TYR A 104 -10.33 -20.52 -17.33
C TYR A 104 -8.99 -20.25 -16.63
N ARG A 105 -8.05 -19.74 -17.44
CA ARG A 105 -7.15 -18.66 -17.03
C ARG A 105 -8.00 -17.53 -16.45
N PRO A 106 -7.72 -17.02 -15.24
CA PRO A 106 -7.91 -15.62 -14.96
C PRO A 106 -6.55 -14.96 -15.19
N GLY A 107 -6.47 -14.11 -16.21
CA GLY A 107 -5.48 -13.05 -16.18
C GLY A 107 -5.63 -12.35 -14.84
N GLY A 108 -4.56 -12.27 -14.07
CA GLY A 108 -4.53 -11.56 -12.79
C GLY A 108 -4.81 -10.11 -13.06
N ILE A 109 -6.08 -9.73 -13.03
CA ILE A 109 -6.51 -8.36 -12.89
C ILE A 109 -5.90 -7.92 -11.55
N HIS A 110 -4.94 -7.01 -11.61
CA HIS A 110 -4.46 -6.28 -10.45
C HIS A 110 -5.68 -5.60 -9.87
N TYR A 111 -6.31 -6.21 -8.87
CA TYR A 111 -7.30 -5.54 -8.06
C TYR A 111 -6.50 -4.46 -7.35
N TYR A 112 -6.65 -3.21 -7.82
CA TYR A 112 -6.33 -2.07 -6.98
C TYR A 112 -7.19 -2.24 -5.75
N ASP A 113 -6.59 -2.68 -4.65
CA ASP A 113 -7.24 -2.72 -3.36
C ASP A 113 -7.67 -1.28 -3.04
N LEU A 114 -8.92 -0.98 -3.34
CA LEU A 114 -9.62 0.27 -3.05
C LEU A 114 -9.90 0.29 -1.55
N ASN A 115 -8.83 0.26 -0.75
CA ASN A 115 -8.86 0.40 0.68
C ASN A 115 -9.46 1.77 1.03
N LYS A 116 -10.08 1.90 2.21
CA LYS A 116 -10.79 3.11 2.68
C LYS A 116 -9.93 4.40 2.63
N TRP A 117 -8.62 4.28 2.50
CA TRP A 117 -7.70 5.40 2.28
C TRP A 117 -7.92 6.13 0.94
N TYR A 118 -8.31 5.43 -0.13
CA TYR A 118 -8.64 6.06 -1.41
C TYR A 118 -9.80 7.03 -1.31
N TRP A 119 -10.74 6.81 -0.39
CA TRP A 119 -11.84 7.74 -0.16
C TRP A 119 -11.36 9.06 0.47
N LYS A 120 -10.32 9.02 1.31
CA LYS A 120 -9.67 10.24 1.82
C LYS A 120 -8.91 10.97 0.72
N LEU A 121 -8.15 10.25 -0.11
CA LEU A 121 -7.41 10.80 -1.25
C LEU A 121 -8.36 11.39 -2.31
N LEU A 122 -9.44 10.66 -2.63
CA LEU A 122 -10.49 11.12 -3.54
C LEU A 122 -11.17 12.37 -2.99
N GLY A 123 -11.48 12.41 -1.70
CA GLY A 123 -12.01 13.60 -1.03
C GLY A 123 -11.05 14.81 -1.14
N LEU A 124 -9.75 14.60 -0.93
CA LEU A 124 -8.72 15.64 -1.09
C LEU A 124 -8.62 16.13 -2.54
N VAL A 125 -8.60 15.21 -3.52
CA VAL A 125 -8.55 15.56 -4.95
C VAL A 125 -9.79 16.34 -5.37
N VAL A 126 -10.98 15.92 -4.93
CA VAL A 126 -12.24 16.63 -5.19
C VAL A 126 -12.25 18.01 -4.52
N ALA A 127 -11.73 18.13 -3.29
CA ALA A 127 -11.63 19.41 -2.61
C ALA A 127 -10.66 20.37 -3.33
N ILE A 128 -9.48 19.89 -3.75
CA ILE A 128 -8.53 20.68 -4.54
C ILE A 128 -9.19 21.10 -5.86
N MET A 129 -9.85 20.18 -6.55
CA MET A 129 -10.55 20.48 -7.80
C MET A 129 -11.63 21.55 -7.61
N ALA A 130 -12.44 21.44 -6.55
CA ALA A 130 -13.44 22.46 -6.19
C ALA A 130 -12.79 23.82 -5.90
N VAL A 131 -11.70 23.85 -5.12
CA VAL A 131 -10.96 25.10 -4.83
C VAL A 131 -10.39 25.71 -6.12
N THR A 132 -9.80 24.90 -7.00
CA THR A 132 -9.29 25.40 -8.30
C THR A 132 -10.40 25.94 -9.18
N LEU A 133 -11.58 25.31 -9.21
CA LEU A 133 -12.74 25.83 -9.93
C LEU A 133 -13.21 27.17 -9.35
N VAL A 134 -13.29 27.30 -8.03
CA VAL A 134 -13.68 28.57 -7.38
C VAL A 134 -12.67 29.66 -7.70
N LEU A 135 -11.37 29.37 -7.61
CA LEU A 135 -10.31 30.33 -7.98
C LEU A 135 -10.36 30.69 -9.47
N MET A 136 -10.69 29.74 -10.34
CA MET A 136 -10.84 29.99 -11.78
C MET A 136 -12.07 30.84 -12.09
N VAL A 137 -13.17 30.65 -11.38
CA VAL A 137 -14.37 31.50 -11.50
C VAL A 137 -14.08 32.91 -10.99
N ILE A 138 -13.51 33.04 -9.78
CA ILE A 138 -13.16 34.35 -9.21
C ILE A 138 -12.13 35.06 -10.08
N GLY A 139 -11.04 34.37 -10.44
CA GLY A 139 -9.96 34.89 -11.27
C GLY A 139 -10.42 35.19 -12.70
N GLY A 140 -11.31 34.38 -13.27
CA GLY A 140 -11.90 34.60 -14.59
C GLY A 140 -12.80 35.84 -14.62
N ILE A 141 -13.64 36.02 -13.61
CA ILE A 141 -14.45 37.24 -13.45
C ILE A 141 -13.53 38.45 -13.24
N LEU A 142 -12.52 38.34 -12.38
CA LEU A 142 -11.56 39.41 -12.13
C LEU A 142 -10.77 39.77 -13.40
N SER A 143 -10.42 38.79 -14.24
CA SER A 143 -9.74 38.98 -15.52
C SER A 143 -10.56 39.80 -16.53
N ILE A 144 -11.88 39.84 -16.41
CA ILE A 144 -12.75 40.69 -17.23
C ILE A 144 -12.86 42.08 -16.59
N VAL A 145 -12.89 42.17 -15.25
CA VAL A 145 -13.03 43.44 -14.52
C VAL A 145 -11.75 44.28 -14.52
N ILE A 146 -10.57 43.67 -14.39
CA ILE A 146 -9.27 44.37 -14.39
C ILE A 146 -9.03 45.21 -15.66
N PRO A 147 -9.22 44.71 -16.90
CA PRO A 147 -9.09 45.54 -18.11
C PRO A 147 -10.25 46.55 -18.27
N LEU A 148 -11.37 46.36 -17.57
CA LEU A 148 -12.51 47.29 -17.58
C LEU A 148 -12.32 48.47 -16.61
N LEU A 149 -11.57 48.28 -15.52
CA LEU A 149 -11.24 49.31 -14.53
C LEU A 149 -10.66 50.61 -15.14
N PRO A 150 -9.66 50.58 -16.05
CA PRO A 150 -9.15 51.80 -16.68
C PRO A 150 -10.20 52.46 -17.57
N VAL A 151 -11.06 51.69 -18.25
CA VAL A 151 -12.13 52.24 -19.10
C VAL A 151 -13.18 52.96 -18.25
N ILE A 152 -13.64 52.34 -17.17
CA ILE A 152 -14.56 52.97 -16.20
C ILE A 152 -13.91 54.20 -15.57
N GLY A 153 -12.62 54.12 -15.22
CA GLY A 153 -11.84 55.23 -14.67
C GLY A 153 -11.82 56.44 -15.61
N VAL A 154 -11.61 56.23 -16.92
CA VAL A 154 -11.64 57.30 -17.92
C VAL A 154 -13.03 57.92 -18.03
N VAL A 155 -14.10 57.12 -18.04
CA VAL A 155 -15.49 57.64 -18.10
C VAL A 155 -15.81 58.49 -16.87
N VAL A 156 -15.44 58.03 -15.68
CA VAL A 156 -15.62 58.78 -14.43
C VAL A 156 -14.79 60.07 -14.43
N LEU A 157 -13.55 60.01 -14.93
CA LEU A 157 -12.68 61.18 -15.05
C LEU A 157 -13.27 62.24 -15.99
N VAL A 158 -13.85 61.83 -17.12
CA VAL A 158 -14.55 62.72 -18.06
C VAL A 158 -15.81 63.30 -17.42
N MET A 159 -16.63 62.48 -16.75
CA MET A 159 -17.80 62.97 -15.99
C MET A 159 -17.40 63.97 -14.89
N TRP A 160 -16.32 63.69 -14.17
CA TRP A 160 -15.79 64.57 -13.13
C TRP A 160 -15.26 65.87 -13.71
N LEU A 161 -14.57 65.84 -14.86
CA LEU A 161 -14.08 67.03 -15.54
C LEU A 161 -15.24 67.93 -16.02
N ILE A 162 -16.29 67.33 -16.58
CA ILE A 162 -17.47 68.06 -17.07
C ILE A 162 -18.30 68.62 -15.90
N ARG A 163 -18.46 67.86 -14.81
CA ARG A 163 -19.26 68.28 -13.63
C ARG A 163 -18.47 69.17 -12.66
N GLY A 164 -17.15 69.07 -12.64
CA GLY A 164 -16.24 69.90 -11.84
C GLY A 164 -15.97 71.28 -12.48
N GLY A 165 -16.17 71.43 -13.79
CA GLY A 165 -16.02 72.70 -14.49
C GLY A 165 -17.20 73.68 -14.31
N SER A 166 -18.37 73.20 -13.86
CA SER A 166 -19.60 74.00 -13.74
C SER A 166 -19.92 74.49 -12.33
N GLY A 167 -18.98 74.39 -11.39
CA GLY A 167 -19.15 74.78 -9.98
C GLY A 167 -18.32 76.00 -9.54
N ARG A 168 -18.12 76.97 -10.44
CA ARG A 168 -17.64 78.32 -10.07
C ARG A 168 -18.81 79.20 -9.66
#